data_AF-A0A081XL93-F1
#
_entry.id   AF-A0A081XL93-F1
#
_cell.length_a   1.000
_cell.length_b   1.000
_cell.length_c   1.000
_cell.angle_alpha   90.00
_cell.angle_beta   90.00
_cell.angle_gamma   90.00
#
_symmetry.space_group_name_H-M   'P 1'
#
loop_
_entity.id
_entity.type
_entity.pdbx_description
1 polymer ?
#
loop_
_entity_poly.entity_id
_entity_poly.type
_entity_poly.pdbx_seq_one_letter_code
_entity_poly.pdbx_strand_id
1 'polypeptide(L)'
;MSRTVTVGFDGSPESRAAAEWAAREAGLRGSRLLLVHVREPVPEPMARAPLPGGETRGHWSERIPREAPAGSAAAPSASTPDP
;
A
#
# COMPACT_ATOMS: atom_id res chain seq x y z
N MET A 1 19.84 -25.90 -13.72
CA MET A 1 19.69 -24.44 -13.86
C MET A 1 18.40 -24.02 -13.17
N SER A 2 18.46 -23.41 -11.98
CA SER A 2 17.25 -22.91 -11.31
C SER A 2 16.70 -21.71 -12.09
N ARG A 3 15.56 -21.89 -12.78
CA ARG A 3 14.84 -20.78 -13.41
C ARG A 3 14.22 -19.91 -12.33
N THR A 4 14.40 -18.60 -12.45
CA THR A 4 13.81 -17.58 -11.57
C THR A 4 12.97 -16.66 -12.44
N VAL A 5 11.76 -16.35 -11.97
CA VAL A 5 10.91 -15.29 -12.51
C VAL A 5 11.17 -14.04 -11.66
N THR A 6 11.53 -12.93 -12.29
CA THR A 6 11.83 -11.66 -11.60
C THR A 6 10.79 -10.62 -11.99
N VAL A 7 10.33 -9.82 -11.03
CA VAL A 7 9.34 -8.75 -11.26
C VAL A 7 9.67 -7.50 -10.42
N GLY A 8 9.51 -6.32 -11.01
CA GLY A 8 9.62 -5.04 -10.34
C GLY A 8 8.29 -4.61 -9.72
N PHE A 9 8.32 -4.01 -8.53
CA PHE A 9 7.15 -3.57 -7.78
C PHE A 9 7.38 -2.15 -7.24
N ASP A 10 6.64 -1.18 -7.77
CA ASP A 10 6.66 0.23 -7.34
C ASP A 10 5.36 0.67 -6.65
N GLY A 11 4.36 -0.22 -6.56
CA GLY A 11 3.06 0.05 -5.97
C GLY A 11 1.98 0.55 -6.95
N SER A 12 2.34 0.82 -8.20
CA SER A 12 1.37 1.11 -9.26
C SER A 12 0.41 -0.05 -9.52
N PRO A 13 -0.80 0.21 -10.05
CA PRO A 13 -1.72 -0.85 -10.49
C PRO A 13 -1.06 -1.82 -11.50
N GLU A 14 -0.22 -1.30 -12.39
CA GLU A 14 0.50 -2.04 -13.41
C GLU A 14 1.52 -3.00 -12.78
N SER A 15 2.31 -2.53 -11.81
CA SER A 15 3.30 -3.38 -11.15
C SER A 15 2.65 -4.44 -10.26
N ARG A 16 1.47 -4.14 -9.70
CA ARG A 16 0.66 -5.14 -8.99
C ARG A 16 0.17 -6.25 -9.93
N ALA A 17 -0.37 -5.89 -11.09
CA ALA A 17 -0.79 -6.86 -12.09
C ALA A 17 0.38 -7.73 -12.58
N ALA A 18 1.56 -7.12 -12.78
CA ALA A 18 2.78 -7.83 -13.13
C ALA A 18 3.22 -8.81 -12.03
N ALA A 19 3.17 -8.41 -10.75
CA ALA A 19 3.52 -9.27 -9.62
C ALA A 19 2.59 -10.48 -9.50
N GLU A 20 1.29 -10.27 -9.71
CA GLU A 20 0.30 -11.36 -9.71
C GLU A 20 0.54 -12.35 -10.86
N TRP A 21 0.85 -11.86 -12.07
CA TRP A 21 1.23 -12.71 -13.19
C TRP A 21 2.50 -13.51 -12.89
N ALA A 22 3.55 -12.85 -12.37
CA ALA A 22 4.83 -13.47 -12.08
C ALA A 22 4.71 -14.57 -11.02
N ALA A 23 3.87 -14.37 -10.01
CA ALA A 23 3.58 -15.38 -8.98
C ALA A 23 2.90 -16.62 -9.57
N ARG A 24 1.90 -16.44 -10.44
CA ARG A 24 1.26 -17.56 -11.15
C ARG A 24 2.25 -18.31 -12.02
N GLU A 25 3.06 -17.59 -12.79
CA GLU A 25 4.03 -18.19 -13.71
C GLU A 25 5.14 -18.96 -12.97
N ALA A 26 5.64 -18.42 -11.86
CA ALA A 26 6.61 -19.10 -11.02
C ALA A 26 6.05 -20.41 -10.45
N GLY A 27 4.78 -20.41 -10.01
CA GLY A 27 4.07 -21.60 -9.54
C GLY A 27 3.91 -22.66 -10.64
N LEU A 28 3.46 -22.26 -11.83
CA LEU A 28 3.32 -23.17 -12.98
C LEU A 28 4.65 -23.80 -13.41
N ARG A 29 5.75 -23.05 -13.29
CA ARG A 29 7.08 -23.51 -13.71
C ARG A 29 7.89 -24.19 -12.60
N GLY A 30 7.35 -24.31 -11.38
CA GLY A 30 8.12 -24.76 -10.22
C GLY A 30 9.40 -23.94 -9.99
N SER A 31 9.37 -22.66 -10.35
CA SER A 31 10.51 -21.76 -10.40
C SER A 31 10.47 -20.77 -9.24
N ARG A 32 11.62 -20.21 -8.87
CA ARG A 32 11.67 -19.18 -7.82
C ARG A 32 11.06 -17.88 -8.32
N LEU A 33 10.42 -17.12 -7.43
CA LEU A 33 9.97 -15.74 -7.70
C LEU A 33 10.89 -14.76 -6.97
N LEU A 34 11.37 -13.74 -7.67
CA LEU A 34 12.12 -12.62 -7.11
C LEU A 34 11.33 -11.31 -7.30
N LEU A 35 10.87 -10.73 -6.20
CA LEU A 35 10.19 -9.43 -6.18
C LEU A 35 11.22 -8.32 -5.88
N VAL A 36 11.34 -7.33 -6.76
CA VAL A 36 12.25 -6.19 -6.60
C VAL A 36 11.43 -4.94 -6.34
N HIS A 37 11.51 -4.38 -5.13
CA HIS A 37 10.82 -3.14 -4.82
C HIS A 37 11.62 -1.93 -5.31
N VAL A 38 11.02 -1.12 -6.18
CA VAL A 38 11.63 0.12 -6.69
C VAL A 38 10.99 1.29 -5.97
N ARG A 39 11.83 2.15 -5.39
CA ARG A 39 11.41 3.33 -4.65
C ARG A 39 12.23 4.51 -5.15
N GLU A 40 11.57 5.65 -5.32
CA GLU A 40 12.26 6.88 -5.68
C GLU A 40 13.24 7.26 -4.56
N PRO A 41 14.51 7.55 -4.88
CA PRO A 41 15.46 8.00 -3.87
C PRO A 41 15.03 9.36 -3.34
N VAL A 42 14.84 9.44 -2.03
CA VAL A 42 14.66 10.72 -1.34
C VAL A 42 15.99 11.50 -1.37
N PRO A 43 15.98 12.83 -1.57
CA PRO A 43 17.19 13.63 -1.46
C PRO A 43 17.90 13.41 -0.12
N GLU A 44 19.23 13.27 -0.14
CA GLU A 44 20.10 13.04 1.04
C GLU A 44 19.72 13.84 2.30
N PRO A 45 19.45 15.16 2.25
CA PRO A 45 19.07 15.91 3.45
C PRO A 45 17.73 15.45 4.06
N MET A 46 16.75 15.01 3.26
CA MET A 46 15.50 14.42 3.76
C MET A 46 15.68 12.99 4.23
N ALA A 47 16.57 12.22 3.59
CA ALA A 47 16.87 10.84 3.98
C ALA A 47 17.46 10.74 5.40
N ARG A 48 18.22 11.77 5.81
CA ARG A 48 18.89 11.87 7.12
C ARG A 48 18.11 12.69 8.15
N ALA A 49 17.01 13.34 7.75
CA ALA A 49 16.19 14.10 8.67
C ALA A 49 15.49 13.16 9.67
N PRO A 50 15.42 13.50 10.97
CA PRO A 50 14.55 12.80 11.90
C PRO A 50 13.12 12.78 11.35
N LEU A 51 12.51 11.60 11.26
CA LEU A 51 11.15 11.46 10.73
C LEU A 51 10.19 12.29 11.62
N PRO A 52 9.54 13.33 11.09
CA PRO A 52 8.54 14.05 11.86
C PRO A 52 7.33 13.12 12.09
N GLY A 53 7.00 12.86 13.36
CA GLY A 53 5.84 12.04 13.73
C GLY A 53 6.14 10.66 14.35
N GLY A 54 7.39 10.36 14.71
CA GLY A 54 7.71 9.15 15.51
C GLY A 54 6.92 9.04 16.82
N GLU A 55 6.46 10.17 17.36
CA GLU A 55 5.66 10.26 18.59
C GLU A 55 4.14 10.12 18.34
N THR A 56 3.66 10.27 17.11
CA THR A 56 2.21 10.29 16.79
C THR A 56 1.65 8.93 16.36
N ARG A 57 2.44 7.84 16.44
CA ARG A 57 1.96 6.47 16.15
C ARG A 57 1.13 5.88 17.30
N GLY A 58 1.24 6.42 18.52
CA GLY A 58 0.62 5.87 19.73
C GLY A 58 -0.86 6.23 19.97
N HIS A 59 -1.48 7.11 19.17
CA HIS A 59 -2.81 7.66 19.49
C HIS A 59 -3.91 7.36 18.45
N TRP A 60 -3.66 6.48 17.47
CA TRP A 60 -4.64 6.16 16.41
C TRP A 60 -5.30 4.77 16.56
N SER A 61 -5.01 4.03 17.62
CA SER A 61 -5.62 2.72 17.90
C SER A 61 -7.09 2.79 18.37
N GLU A 62 -7.68 3.98 18.55
CA GLU A 62 -9.00 4.12 19.18
C GLU A 62 -10.16 4.54 18.27
N ARG A 63 -9.99 4.57 16.95
CA ARG A 63 -11.15 4.68 16.04
C ARG A 63 -11.05 3.73 14.87
N ILE A 64 -11.40 2.47 15.14
CA ILE A 64 -12.04 1.62 14.13
C ILE A 64 -13.53 1.59 14.46
N PRO A 65 -14.38 2.45 13.86
CA PRO A 65 -15.80 2.18 13.78
C PRO A 65 -15.95 0.91 12.95
N ARG A 66 -16.40 -0.17 13.60
CA ARG A 66 -16.80 -1.39 12.93
C ARG A 66 -18.16 -1.13 12.29
N GLU A 67 -18.16 -0.56 11.09
CA GLU A 67 -19.38 -0.47 10.29
C GLU A 67 -19.19 -1.24 8.98
N ALA A 68 -19.83 -2.39 8.92
CA ALA A 68 -20.06 -3.13 7.68
C ALA A 68 -21.13 -2.40 6.86
N PRO A 69 -20.96 -2.20 5.54
CA PRO A 69 -21.97 -1.55 4.72
C PRO A 69 -23.14 -2.52 4.47
N ALA A 70 -24.19 -2.39 5.28
CA ALA A 70 -25.51 -2.90 4.93
C ALA A 70 -26.37 -1.73 4.47
N GLY A 71 -26.55 -1.62 3.15
CA GLY A 71 -27.78 -1.14 2.53
C GLY A 71 -28.25 0.29 2.79
N SER A 72 -28.13 1.10 1.74
CA SER A 72 -29.16 2.02 1.23
C SER A 72 -29.57 3.26 2.05
N ALA A 73 -29.47 4.38 1.33
CA ALA A 73 -30.33 5.56 1.34
C ALA A 73 -29.93 6.79 2.19
N ALA A 74 -29.90 7.90 1.44
CA ALA A 74 -30.18 9.29 1.83
C ALA A 74 -29.10 10.05 2.63
N ALA A 75 -28.44 10.97 1.92
CA ALA A 75 -27.85 12.17 2.50
C ALA A 75 -28.95 13.02 3.18
N PRO A 76 -28.59 13.72 4.26
CA PRO A 76 -28.88 15.15 4.28
C PRO A 76 -27.72 16.02 4.80
N SER A 77 -27.40 16.99 3.97
CA SER A 77 -27.15 18.41 4.26
C SER A 77 -26.23 18.83 5.41
N ALA A 78 -25.22 19.59 4.99
CA ALA A 78 -24.38 20.46 5.79
C ALA A 78 -25.16 21.28 6.81
N SER A 79 -24.62 21.35 8.03
CA SER A 79 -24.95 22.40 8.99
C SER A 79 -23.65 22.88 9.61
N THR A 80 -23.20 24.04 9.13
CA THR A 80 -22.23 24.91 9.78
C THR A 80 -22.91 25.55 11.00
N PRO A 81 -22.27 25.57 12.18
CA PRO A 81 -22.56 26.57 13.18
C PRO A 81 -21.42 27.60 13.21
N ASP A 82 -21.70 28.81 12.78
CA ASP A 82 -20.98 30.04 13.17
C ASP A 82 -21.82 30.69 14.29
N PRO A 83 -21.24 31.44 15.25
CA PRO A 83 -22.00 32.08 16.33
C PRO A 83 -22.91 33.22 15.83
#